data_AF-A0A7S1DSG0-F1
#
_entry.id   AF-A0A7S1DSG0-F1
#
_cell.length_a   1.000
_cell.length_b   1.000
_cell.length_c   1.000
_cell.angle_alpha   90.00
_cell.angle_beta   90.00
_cell.angle_gamma   90.00
#
_symmetry.space_group_name_H-M   'P 1'
#
loop_
_entity.id
_entity.type
_entity.pdbx_description
1 polymer ?
#
loop_
_entity_poly.entity_id
_entity_poly.type
_entity_poly.pdbx_seq_one_letter_code
_entity_poly.pdbx_strand_id
1 'polypeptide(L)'
;KAWFQSFMQRLQGASDLKELVRGSINSFQRRYPPGGGHDGAQVGTALSGLLTGLQARFATHPQWEGAGDDELEQAAEGVEKLVAVKLYETLWQCDPADALGDAELCGRVSRLSFLRPEHL
;
A
#
# COMPACT_ATOMS: atom_id res chain seq x y z
N LYS A 1 2.82 -16.66 1.45
CA LYS A 1 2.82 -17.03 0.01
C LYS A 1 4.26 -17.03 -0.49
N ALA A 2 4.67 -18.04 -1.27
CA ALA A 2 6.05 -18.22 -1.73
C ALA A 2 6.55 -17.05 -2.61
N TRP A 3 5.68 -16.46 -3.44
CA TRP A 3 6.03 -15.37 -4.35
C TRP A 3 6.65 -14.15 -3.64
N PHE A 4 6.14 -13.77 -2.47
CA PHE A 4 6.64 -12.59 -1.75
C PHE A 4 8.05 -12.81 -1.20
N GLN A 5 8.39 -14.05 -0.84
CA GLN A 5 9.75 -14.39 -0.43
C GLN A 5 10.71 -14.30 -1.63
N SER A 6 10.29 -14.78 -2.80
CA SER A 6 11.05 -14.63 -4.04
C SER A 6 11.27 -13.16 -4.41
N PHE A 7 10.22 -12.33 -4.30
CA PHE A 7 10.31 -10.87 -4.48
C PHE A 7 11.35 -10.26 -3.52
N MET A 8 11.23 -10.56 -2.22
CA MET A 8 12.15 -10.02 -1.21
C MET A 8 13.60 -10.47 -1.47
N GLN A 9 13.80 -11.71 -1.91
CA GLN A 9 15.13 -12.23 -2.25
C GLN A 9 15.73 -11.52 -3.47
N ARG A 10 14.98 -11.33 -4.56
CA ARG A 10 15.45 -10.53 -5.72
C ARG A 10 15.75 -9.09 -5.31
N LEU A 11 14.89 -8.49 -4.49
CA LEU A 11 15.11 -7.14 -3.95
C LEU A 11 16.37 -7.05 -3.07
N GLN A 12 16.78 -8.12 -2.37
CA GLN A 12 18.05 -8.11 -1.65
C GLN A 12 19.25 -7.89 -2.56
N GLY A 13 19.18 -8.37 -3.82
CA GLY A 13 20.18 -8.16 -4.86
C GLY A 13 20.14 -6.77 -5.53
N ALA A 14 19.11 -5.95 -5.28
CA ALA A 14 18.95 -4.61 -5.84
C ALA A 14 19.17 -3.53 -4.76
N SER A 15 20.42 -3.20 -4.45
CA SER A 15 20.74 -2.21 -3.40
C SER A 15 20.19 -0.82 -3.71
N ASP A 16 20.27 -0.40 -4.96
CA ASP A 16 19.76 0.88 -5.45
C ASP A 16 18.22 0.96 -5.37
N LEU A 17 17.49 -0.11 -5.73
CA LEU A 17 16.03 -0.15 -5.54
C LEU A 17 15.65 -0.12 -4.06
N LYS A 18 16.38 -0.82 -3.18
CA LYS A 18 16.14 -0.76 -1.73
C LYS A 18 16.30 0.67 -1.21
N GLU A 19 17.34 1.35 -1.64
CA GLU A 19 17.59 2.75 -1.27
C GLU A 19 16.53 3.70 -1.83
N LEU A 20 16.10 3.48 -3.08
CA LEU A 20 15.01 4.23 -3.70
C LEU A 20 13.69 4.06 -2.94
N VAL A 21 13.31 2.82 -2.60
CA VAL A 21 12.09 2.53 -1.85
C VAL A 21 12.15 3.18 -0.47
N ARG A 22 13.26 3.01 0.25
CA ARG A 22 13.49 3.62 1.57
C ARG A 22 13.41 5.14 1.52
N GLY A 23 14.10 5.76 0.55
CA GLY A 23 14.09 7.20 0.35
C GLY A 23 12.70 7.74 0.01
N SER A 24 11.97 7.01 -0.84
CA SER A 24 10.60 7.38 -1.24
C SER A 24 9.61 7.28 -0.08
N ILE A 25 9.68 6.22 0.73
CA ILE A 25 8.89 6.07 1.97
C ILE A 25 9.18 7.22 2.94
N ASN A 26 10.47 7.51 3.20
CA ASN A 26 10.86 8.61 4.09
C ASN A 26 10.39 9.98 3.56
N SER A 27 10.44 10.18 2.24
CA SER A 27 9.92 11.39 1.61
C SER A 27 8.40 11.51 1.80
N PHE A 28 7.67 10.41 1.59
CA PHE A 28 6.24 10.33 1.79
C PHE A 28 5.85 10.67 3.24
N GLN A 29 6.50 10.04 4.23
CA GLN A 29 6.24 10.29 5.65
C GLN A 29 6.58 11.71 6.10
N ARG A 30 7.57 12.36 5.47
CA ARG A 30 7.84 13.78 5.75
C ARG A 30 6.73 14.69 5.22
N ARG A 31 6.11 14.33 4.10
CA ARG A 31 4.97 15.07 3.54
C ARG A 31 3.68 14.79 4.30
N TYR A 32 3.46 13.54 4.69
CA TYR A 32 2.31 13.06 5.44
C TYR A 32 2.80 12.33 6.70
N PRO A 33 3.05 13.06 7.80
CA PRO A 33 3.45 12.45 9.06
C PRO A 33 2.39 11.48 9.58
N PRO A 34 2.79 10.43 10.33
CA PRO A 34 1.87 9.58 11.06
C PRO A 34 0.96 10.37 12.01
N GLY A 35 -0.23 9.82 12.30
CA GLY A 35 -1.18 10.41 13.27
C GLY A 35 -2.40 11.09 12.64
N GLY A 36 -2.61 10.94 11.34
CA GLY A 36 -3.81 11.41 10.63
C GLY A 36 -3.87 12.94 10.48
N GLY A 37 -5.08 13.44 10.23
CA GLY A 37 -5.33 14.88 9.98
C GLY A 37 -5.04 15.32 8.56
N HIS A 38 -4.89 14.38 7.63
CA HIS A 38 -4.62 14.64 6.22
C HIS A 38 -5.90 14.49 5.40
N ASP A 39 -5.94 15.14 4.24
CA ASP A 39 -6.99 14.86 3.25
C ASP A 39 -6.72 13.49 2.60
N GLY A 40 -7.64 12.54 2.78
CA GLY A 40 -7.48 11.17 2.31
C GLY A 40 -7.38 11.05 0.79
N ALA A 41 -8.06 11.92 0.03
CA ALA A 41 -7.97 11.94 -1.43
C ALA A 41 -6.60 12.42 -1.92
N GLN A 42 -6.02 13.42 -1.24
CA GLN A 42 -4.67 13.89 -1.53
C GLN A 42 -3.62 12.83 -1.19
N VAL A 43 -3.73 12.18 -0.02
CA VAL A 43 -2.86 11.08 0.40
C VAL A 43 -2.96 9.91 -0.59
N GLY A 44 -4.17 9.55 -1.01
CA GLY A 44 -4.41 8.48 -1.98
C GLY A 44 -3.83 8.77 -3.36
N THR A 45 -3.95 10.01 -3.83
CA THR A 45 -3.34 10.45 -5.10
C THR A 45 -1.80 10.38 -5.02
N ALA A 46 -1.23 10.85 -3.91
CA ALA A 46 0.21 10.78 -3.69
C ALA A 46 0.72 9.34 -3.59
N LEU A 47 -0.02 8.46 -2.91
CA LEU A 47 0.31 7.03 -2.78
C LEU A 47 0.26 6.33 -4.15
N SER A 48 -0.77 6.60 -4.94
CA SER A 48 -0.90 6.08 -6.31
C SER A 48 0.29 6.49 -7.18
N GLY A 49 0.71 7.77 -7.10
CA GLY A 49 1.89 8.26 -7.80
C GLY A 49 3.19 7.60 -7.35
N LEU A 50 3.36 7.39 -6.04
CA LEU A 50 4.50 6.67 -5.47
C LEU A 50 4.56 5.23 -5.97
N LEU A 51 3.46 4.49 -5.89
CA LEU A 51 3.39 3.08 -6.29
C LEU A 51 3.65 2.93 -7.79
N THR A 52 3.00 3.74 -8.62
CA THR A 52 3.22 3.74 -10.09
C THR A 52 4.69 3.99 -10.42
N GLY A 53 5.31 4.98 -9.77
CA GLY A 53 6.72 5.31 -9.98
C GLY A 53 7.67 4.18 -9.57
N LEU A 54 7.41 3.53 -8.43
CA LEU A 54 8.22 2.39 -7.99
C LEU A 54 8.01 1.16 -8.88
N GLN A 55 6.77 0.83 -9.24
CA GLN A 55 6.46 -0.32 -10.11
C GLN A 55 7.15 -0.19 -11.48
N ALA A 56 7.10 1.01 -12.09
CA ALA A 56 7.82 1.27 -13.34
C ALA A 56 9.35 1.11 -13.21
N ARG A 57 9.91 1.49 -12.04
CA ARG A 57 11.33 1.29 -11.76
C ARG A 57 11.69 -0.18 -11.57
N PHE A 58 10.85 -0.97 -10.91
CA PHE A 58 11.06 -2.41 -10.75
C PHE A 58 10.98 -3.13 -12.11
N ALA A 59 9.98 -2.81 -12.94
CA ALA A 59 9.78 -3.45 -14.23
C ALA A 59 10.93 -3.21 -15.23
N THR A 60 11.68 -2.12 -15.07
CA THR A 60 12.81 -1.76 -15.93
C THR A 60 14.18 -2.09 -15.31
N HIS A 61 14.19 -2.67 -14.11
CA HIS A 61 15.43 -2.94 -13.38
C HIS A 61 16.09 -4.26 -13.82
N PRO A 62 17.43 -4.34 -13.90
CA PRO A 62 18.14 -5.56 -14.32
C PRO A 62 17.80 -6.83 -13.53
N GLN A 63 17.41 -6.70 -12.25
CA GLN A 63 16.98 -7.85 -11.43
C GLN A 63 15.63 -8.48 -11.88
N TRP A 64 14.88 -7.77 -12.72
CA TRP A 64 13.64 -8.22 -13.35
C TRP A 64 13.78 -8.28 -14.88
N GLU A 65 15.01 -8.24 -15.41
CA GLU A 65 15.24 -8.46 -16.82
C GLU A 65 14.81 -9.88 -17.22
N GLY A 66 14.01 -9.98 -18.29
CA GLY A 66 13.46 -11.26 -18.75
C GLY A 66 12.36 -11.85 -17.86
N ALA A 67 11.91 -11.13 -16.83
CA ALA A 67 10.74 -11.53 -16.04
C ALA A 67 9.50 -11.54 -16.93
N GLY A 68 8.68 -12.59 -16.82
CA GLY A 68 7.38 -12.65 -17.50
C GLY A 68 6.33 -11.78 -16.81
N ASP A 69 5.19 -11.60 -17.47
CA ASP A 69 4.09 -10.73 -16.98
C ASP A 69 3.65 -11.10 -15.56
N ASP A 70 3.46 -12.39 -15.27
CA ASP A 70 3.09 -12.87 -13.92
C ASP A 70 4.14 -12.52 -12.85
N GLU A 71 5.43 -12.56 -13.19
CA GLU A 71 6.50 -12.21 -12.25
C GLU A 71 6.56 -10.70 -12.01
N LEU A 72 6.25 -9.90 -13.03
CA LEU A 72 6.16 -8.45 -12.93
C LEU A 72 4.92 -8.02 -12.14
N GLU A 73 3.78 -8.69 -12.30
CA GLU A 73 2.58 -8.47 -11.50
C GLU A 73 2.85 -8.82 -10.02
N GLN A 74 3.50 -9.96 -9.75
CA GLN A 74 3.93 -10.31 -8.40
C GLN A 74 4.93 -9.30 -7.81
N ALA A 75 5.81 -8.73 -8.63
CA ALA A 75 6.71 -7.67 -8.19
C ALA A 75 5.93 -6.40 -7.83
N ALA A 76 4.92 -6.05 -8.63
CA ALA A 76 4.05 -4.91 -8.37
C ALA A 76 3.25 -5.08 -7.06
N GLU A 77 2.66 -6.26 -6.83
CA GLU A 77 2.03 -6.61 -5.54
C GLU A 77 3.04 -6.56 -4.38
N GLY A 78 4.28 -7.00 -4.62
CA GLY A 78 5.35 -7.00 -3.62
C GLY A 78 5.74 -5.59 -3.18
N VAL A 79 5.87 -4.68 -4.14
CA VAL A 79 6.13 -3.25 -3.89
C VAL A 79 4.99 -2.63 -3.10
N GLU A 80 3.74 -2.85 -3.55
CA GLU A 80 2.56 -2.31 -2.85
C GLU A 80 2.52 -2.79 -1.41
N LYS A 81 2.66 -4.10 -1.18
CA LYS A 81 2.68 -4.67 0.16
C LYS A 81 3.80 -4.09 1.03
N LEU A 82 5.01 -3.98 0.48
CA LEU A 82 6.16 -3.43 1.22
C LEU A 82 5.89 -1.97 1.64
N VAL A 83 5.39 -1.15 0.72
CA VAL A 83 5.09 0.27 0.95
C VAL A 83 3.93 0.42 1.94
N ALA A 84 2.81 -0.30 1.74
CA ALA A 84 1.63 -0.22 2.59
C ALA A 84 1.95 -0.61 4.04
N VAL A 85 2.72 -1.67 4.25
CA VAL A 85 3.14 -2.08 5.61
C VAL A 85 4.02 -1.02 6.27
N LYS A 86 4.94 -0.40 5.52
CA LYS A 86 5.85 0.62 6.06
C LYS A 86 5.17 1.96 6.31
N LEU A 87 4.11 2.26 5.56
CA LEU A 87 3.33 3.49 5.70
C LEU A 87 2.04 3.30 6.49
N TYR A 88 1.82 2.15 7.14
CA TYR A 88 0.55 1.86 7.82
C TYR A 88 0.11 2.98 8.78
N GLU A 89 1.00 3.42 9.69
CA GLU A 89 0.71 4.50 10.66
C GLU A 89 0.46 5.87 10.01
N THR A 90 0.84 6.03 8.74
CA THR A 90 0.58 7.24 7.94
C THR A 90 -0.74 7.13 7.18
N LEU A 91 -1.07 5.95 6.64
CA LEU A 91 -2.17 5.74 5.72
C LEU A 91 -3.48 5.36 6.43
N TRP A 92 -3.39 4.61 7.53
CA TRP A 92 -4.55 4.13 8.26
C TRP A 92 -5.27 5.29 8.96
N GLN A 93 -6.58 5.44 8.68
CA GLN A 93 -7.40 6.54 9.19
C GLN A 93 -6.70 7.90 9.04
N CYS A 94 -6.05 8.11 7.89
CA CYS A 94 -5.32 9.34 7.65
C CYS A 94 -6.26 10.54 7.53
N ASP A 95 -7.49 10.31 7.07
CA ASP A 95 -8.55 11.31 7.00
C ASP A 95 -9.37 11.32 8.29
N PRO A 96 -9.57 12.48 8.94
CA PRO A 96 -10.45 12.58 10.11
C PRO A 96 -11.87 12.05 9.89
N ALA A 97 -12.37 12.07 8.64
CA ALA A 97 -13.68 11.53 8.29
C ALA A 97 -13.74 9.99 8.36
N ASP A 98 -12.60 9.29 8.23
CA ASP A 98 -12.54 7.82 8.24
C ASP A 98 -13.07 7.27 9.57
N ALA A 99 -12.55 7.78 10.69
CA ALA A 99 -12.96 7.33 12.03
C ALA A 99 -14.45 7.60 12.32
N LEU A 100 -14.97 8.72 11.80
CA LEU A 100 -16.40 9.06 11.92
C LEU A 100 -17.25 8.08 11.11
N GLY A 101 -16.84 7.82 9.86
CA GLY A 101 -17.51 6.86 8.97
C GLY A 101 -17.51 5.44 9.54
N ASP A 102 -16.37 4.99 10.09
CA ASP A 102 -16.23 3.69 10.75
C ASP A 102 -17.19 3.55 11.93
N ALA A 103 -17.27 4.57 12.80
CA ALA A 103 -18.15 4.57 13.96
C ALA A 103 -19.63 4.56 13.54
N GLU A 104 -20.00 5.36 12.54
CA GLU A 104 -21.36 5.40 12.01
C GLU A 104 -21.76 4.04 11.40
N LEU A 105 -20.90 3.47 10.55
CA LEU A 105 -21.15 2.19 9.92
C LEU A 105 -21.26 1.07 10.96
N CYS A 106 -20.36 1.03 11.94
CA CYS A 106 -20.39 0.06 13.04
C CYS A 106 -21.73 0.14 13.79
N GLY A 107 -22.18 1.36 14.14
CA GLY A 107 -23.47 1.56 14.82
C GLY A 107 -24.69 1.21 13.97
N ARG A 108 -24.61 1.35 12.64
CA ARG A 108 -25.67 0.91 11.71
C ARG A 108 -25.71 -0.62 11.62
N VAL A 109 -24.56 -1.26 11.40
CA VAL A 109 -24.46 -2.72 11.26
C VAL A 109 -24.86 -3.45 12.55
N SER A 110 -24.49 -2.93 13.72
CA SER A 110 -24.84 -3.55 15.00
C SER A 110 -26.36 -3.61 15.25
N ARG A 111 -27.13 -2.72 14.63
CA ARG A 111 -28.61 -2.68 14.72
C ARG A 111 -29.29 -3.66 13.76
N LEU A 112 -28.55 -4.24 12.82
CA LEU A 112 -29.04 -5.24 11.86
C LEU A 112 -28.98 -6.67 12.40
N SER A 113 -28.91 -6.85 13.72
CA SER A 113 -28.87 -8.17 14.38
C SER A 113 -30.10 -9.04 14.13
N PHE A 114 -31.17 -8.48 13.56
CA PHE A 114 -32.37 -9.20 13.14
C PHE A 114 -32.25 -9.84 11.75
N LEU A 115 -31.22 -9.51 10.95
CA LEU A 115 -31.05 -10.05 9.62
C LEU A 115 -30.77 -11.56 9.68
N ARG A 116 -31.36 -12.28 8.74
CA ARG A 116 -31.14 -13.70 8.49
C ARG A 116 -30.64 -13.87 7.06
N PRO A 117 -29.97 -14.99 6.71
CA PRO A 117 -29.51 -15.22 5.34
C PRO A 117 -30.62 -15.06 4.28
N GLU A 118 -31.87 -15.38 4.61
CA GLU A 118 -32.99 -15.27 3.67
C GLU A 118 -33.40 -13.82 3.35
N HIS A 119 -32.86 -12.82 4.05
CA HIS A 119 -33.10 -11.40 3.80
C HIS A 119 -32.09 -10.77 2.83
N LEU A 120 -31.04 -11.51 2.43
CA LEU A 120 -29.96 -11.09 1.53
C LEU A 120 -30.05 -11.86 0.20
#